data_AF-A0A4R1ALU6-F1
#
_entry.id   AF-A0A4R1ALU6-F1
#
_cell.length_a   1.000
_cell.length_b   1.000
_cell.length_c   1.000
_cell.angle_alpha   90.00
_cell.angle_beta   90.00
_cell.angle_gamma   90.00
#
_symmetry.space_group_name_H-M   'P 1'
#
loop_
_entity.id
_entity.type
_entity.pdbx_description
1 polymer ?
#
loop_
_entity_poly.entity_id
_entity_poly.type
_entity_poly.pdbx_seq_one_letter_code
_entity_poly.pdbx_strand_id
1 'polypeptide(L)'
;MPGLPPQLKDWVPVAHEILKTTASTYQQTITYSELAELVQTRSGVRAAARPSAWMGPLLDVVALHAQRSGEPPLTSLAVRHDGRVGEAYAKAAVINGTSDVSDLEARAAEHRLACYRAFAADVPEDAAPALTAQEARRRATAKAAAAKAAPQRHAPVCGRCFVQLPLSGSCDTCD
;
A
#
# COMPACT_ATOMS: atom_id res chain seq x y z
N MET A 1 -7.60 -19.60 19.21
CA MET A 1 -8.17 -18.55 18.33
C MET A 1 -9.15 -17.75 19.16
N PRO A 2 -8.85 -16.49 19.53
CA PRO A 2 -9.88 -15.63 20.12
C PRO A 2 -11.07 -15.59 19.15
N GLY A 3 -12.28 -15.82 19.67
CA GLY A 3 -13.49 -15.86 18.86
C GLY A 3 -13.67 -14.54 18.10
N LEU A 4 -14.13 -14.63 16.85
CA LEU A 4 -14.51 -13.47 16.06
C LEU A 4 -15.54 -12.63 16.85
N PRO A 5 -15.43 -11.30 16.86
CA PRO A 5 -16.42 -10.46 17.52
C PRO A 5 -17.81 -10.74 16.93
N PRO A 6 -18.85 -10.98 17.75
CA PRO A 6 -20.20 -11.24 17.24
C PRO A 6 -20.77 -10.08 16.43
N GLN A 7 -20.23 -8.86 16.61
CA GLN A 7 -20.62 -7.64 15.91
C GLN A 7 -20.17 -7.62 14.45
N LEU A 8 -19.27 -8.52 14.00
CA LEU A 8 -18.76 -8.50 12.63
C LEU A 8 -19.88 -8.57 11.59
N LYS A 9 -20.93 -9.35 11.85
CA LYS A 9 -22.08 -9.47 10.92
C LYS A 9 -22.75 -8.11 10.66
N ASP A 10 -22.78 -7.23 11.65
CA ASP A 10 -23.42 -5.91 11.58
C ASP A 10 -22.44 -4.86 11.03
N TRP A 11 -21.14 -5.04 11.29
CA TRP A 11 -20.09 -4.14 10.83
C TRP A 11 -19.68 -4.35 9.38
N VAL A 12 -19.70 -5.58 8.86
CA VAL A 12 -19.23 -5.89 7.50
C VAL A 12 -19.97 -5.10 6.43
N PRO A 13 -21.32 -5.06 6.38
CA PRO A 13 -22.04 -4.26 5.39
C PRO A 13 -21.72 -2.77 5.49
N VAL A 14 -21.57 -2.26 6.71
CA VAL A 14 -21.24 -0.84 6.96
C VAL A 14 -19.82 -0.51 6.50
N ALA A 15 -18.85 -1.36 6.83
CA ALA A 15 -17.46 -1.20 6.40
C ALA A 15 -17.32 -1.28 4.88
N HIS A 16 -18.03 -2.20 4.25
CA HIS A 16 -18.09 -2.35 2.80
C HIS A 16 -18.59 -1.07 2.12
N GLU A 17 -19.71 -0.51 2.58
CA GLU A 17 -20.26 0.73 2.04
C GLU A 17 -19.35 1.96 2.30
N ILE A 18 -18.68 2.02 3.47
CA ILE A 18 -17.67 3.06 3.72
C ILE A 18 -16.52 2.97 2.72
N LEU A 19 -16.03 1.76 2.42
CA LEU A 19 -14.94 1.57 1.46
C LEU A 19 -15.38 1.90 0.04
N LYS A 20 -16.59 1.55 -0.37
CA LYS A 20 -17.17 1.99 -1.67
C LYS A 20 -17.31 3.50 -1.75
N THR A 21 -17.77 4.14 -0.68
CA THR A 21 -17.83 5.60 -0.59
C THR A 21 -16.43 6.20 -0.73
N THR A 22 -15.43 5.61 -0.06
CA THR A 22 -14.03 6.03 -0.18
C THR A 22 -13.52 5.87 -1.62
N ALA A 23 -13.84 4.75 -2.26
CA ALA A 23 -13.49 4.46 -3.65
C ALA A 23 -14.15 5.40 -4.66
N SER A 24 -15.23 6.09 -4.29
CA SER A 24 -15.92 7.04 -5.18
C SER A 24 -15.15 8.35 -5.40
N THR A 25 -14.09 8.59 -4.62
CA THR A 25 -13.19 9.73 -4.78
C THR A 25 -11.80 9.23 -5.21
N TYR A 26 -11.35 9.65 -6.40
CA TYR A 26 -10.07 9.20 -6.94
C TYR A 26 -8.90 9.55 -5.99
N GLN A 27 -7.99 8.59 -5.79
CA GLN A 27 -6.84 8.66 -4.88
C GLN A 27 -7.16 8.77 -3.38
N GLN A 28 -8.43 8.69 -2.98
CA GLN A 28 -8.79 8.73 -1.57
C GLN A 28 -8.54 7.38 -0.88
N THR A 29 -7.88 7.42 0.28
CA THR A 29 -7.71 6.27 1.17
C THR A 29 -8.30 6.57 2.54
N ILE A 30 -8.60 5.54 3.32
CA ILE A 30 -9.07 5.68 4.70
C ILE A 30 -8.12 4.98 5.66
N THR A 31 -7.83 5.59 6.80
CA THR A 31 -7.01 4.94 7.83
C THR A 31 -7.81 3.90 8.61
N TYR A 32 -7.13 2.92 9.20
CA TYR A 32 -7.78 1.93 10.06
C TYR A 32 -8.51 2.56 11.25
N SER A 33 -7.98 3.66 11.79
CA SER A 33 -8.61 4.39 12.90
C SER A 33 -9.91 5.05 12.46
N GLU A 34 -9.90 5.76 11.33
CA GLU A 34 -11.09 6.40 10.77
C GLU A 34 -12.15 5.37 10.37
N LEU A 35 -11.74 4.28 9.71
CA LEU A 35 -12.66 3.21 9.33
C LEU A 35 -13.29 2.57 10.58
N ALA A 36 -12.50 2.31 11.63
CA ALA A 36 -13.02 1.73 12.86
C ALA A 36 -14.03 2.64 13.57
N GLU A 37 -13.77 3.94 13.58
CA GLU A 37 -14.66 4.95 14.15
C GLU A 37 -15.96 5.07 13.35
N LEU A 38 -15.86 5.17 12.01
CA LEU A 38 -17.02 5.25 11.13
C LEU A 38 -17.89 4.01 11.20
N VAL A 39 -17.29 2.81 11.24
CA VAL A 39 -18.03 1.55 11.36
C VAL A 39 -18.86 1.52 12.64
N GLN A 40 -18.27 1.84 13.79
CA GLN A 40 -19.01 1.85 15.06
C GLN A 40 -20.06 2.96 15.10
N THR A 41 -19.75 4.14 14.55
CA THR A 41 -20.66 5.28 14.55
C THR A 41 -21.87 5.04 13.64
N ARG A 42 -21.64 4.56 12.41
CA ARG A 42 -22.72 4.32 11.43
C ARG A 42 -23.53 3.06 11.71
N SER A 43 -22.92 2.02 12.28
CA SER A 43 -23.67 0.82 12.69
C SER A 43 -24.44 1.02 14.00
N GLY A 44 -24.05 1.99 14.83
CA GLY A 44 -24.54 2.13 16.21
C GLY A 44 -24.06 1.02 17.15
N VAL A 45 -23.30 0.04 16.66
CA VAL A 45 -22.80 -1.11 17.43
C VAL A 45 -21.37 -0.84 17.87
N ARG A 46 -21.17 -0.64 19.18
CA ARG A 46 -19.85 -0.37 19.76
C ARG A 46 -19.13 -1.62 20.24
N ALA A 47 -17.80 -1.59 20.13
CA ALA A 47 -16.91 -2.59 20.69
C ALA A 47 -16.31 -2.08 22.01
N ALA A 48 -16.29 -2.92 23.03
CA ALA A 48 -15.47 -2.64 24.22
C ALA A 48 -13.97 -2.82 23.95
N ALA A 49 -13.62 -3.69 22.98
CA ALA A 49 -12.25 -3.96 22.58
C ALA A 49 -11.69 -2.86 21.66
N ARG A 50 -10.37 -2.62 21.76
CA ARG A 50 -9.66 -1.67 20.89
C ARG A 50 -9.78 -2.06 19.41
N PRO A 51 -9.85 -1.09 18.48
CA PRO A 51 -9.90 -1.33 17.03
C PRO A 51 -8.89 -2.36 16.51
N SER A 52 -7.65 -2.32 17.00
CA SER A 52 -6.59 -3.24 16.59
C SER A 52 -6.92 -4.72 16.80
N ALA A 53 -7.82 -5.06 17.73
CA ALA A 53 -8.20 -6.44 18.02
C ALA A 53 -9.21 -7.03 17.02
N TRP A 54 -9.98 -6.19 16.33
CA TRP A 54 -11.08 -6.65 15.46
C TRP A 54 -11.04 -6.12 14.03
N MET A 55 -10.23 -5.10 13.74
CA MET A 55 -10.06 -4.56 12.39
C MET A 55 -9.52 -5.59 11.40
N GLY A 56 -8.56 -6.44 11.82
CA GLY A 56 -8.03 -7.51 10.97
C GLY A 56 -9.14 -8.49 10.53
N PRO A 57 -9.82 -9.15 11.48
CA PRO A 57 -10.97 -10.01 11.17
C PRO A 57 -12.08 -9.34 10.36
N LEU A 58 -12.40 -8.07 10.64
CA LEU A 58 -13.36 -7.31 9.85
C LEU A 58 -12.93 -7.20 8.39
N LEU A 59 -11.68 -6.78 8.14
CA LEU A 59 -11.14 -6.64 6.80
C LEU A 59 -11.05 -7.98 6.07
N ASP A 60 -10.73 -9.07 6.76
CA ASP A 60 -10.74 -10.43 6.17
C ASP A 60 -12.14 -10.79 5.64
N VAL A 61 -13.20 -10.55 6.43
CA VAL A 61 -14.58 -10.84 6.04
C VAL A 61 -15.07 -9.88 4.95
N VAL A 62 -14.70 -8.60 5.00
CA VAL A 62 -15.03 -7.62 3.94
C VAL A 62 -14.35 -7.97 2.62
N ALA A 63 -13.10 -8.44 2.65
CA ALA A 63 -12.40 -8.89 1.45
C ALA A 63 -13.10 -10.07 0.79
N LEU A 64 -13.52 -11.07 1.59
CA LEU A 64 -14.32 -12.20 1.10
C LEU A 64 -15.68 -11.75 0.57
N HIS A 65 -16.33 -10.80 1.24
CA HIS A 65 -17.61 -10.25 0.78
C HIS A 65 -17.47 -9.56 -0.59
N ALA A 66 -16.50 -8.66 -0.75
CA ALA A 66 -16.23 -7.99 -2.02
C ALA A 66 -15.90 -8.99 -3.15
N GLN A 67 -15.04 -9.98 -2.86
CA GLN A 67 -14.69 -11.03 -3.82
C GLN A 67 -15.92 -11.81 -4.29
N ARG A 68 -16.81 -12.20 -3.37
CA ARG A 68 -18.05 -12.93 -3.69
C ARG A 68 -19.04 -12.09 -4.51
N SER A 69 -18.99 -10.78 -4.36
CA SER A 69 -19.79 -9.83 -5.14
C SER A 69 -19.17 -9.49 -6.50
N GLY A 70 -18.00 -10.05 -6.85
CA GLY A 70 -17.28 -9.74 -8.09
C GLY A 70 -16.67 -8.34 -8.11
N GLU A 71 -16.53 -7.71 -6.94
CA GLU A 71 -16.00 -6.37 -6.79
C GLU A 71 -14.47 -6.38 -6.67
N PRO A 72 -13.79 -5.26 -7.02
CA PRO A 72 -12.36 -5.15 -6.81
C PRO A 72 -12.01 -5.18 -5.31
N PRO A 73 -10.75 -5.47 -4.94
CA PRO A 73 -10.35 -5.63 -3.54
C PRO A 73 -10.41 -4.31 -2.75
N LEU A 74 -11.60 -3.98 -2.23
CA LEU A 74 -11.90 -2.75 -1.49
C LEU A 74 -11.01 -2.51 -0.27
N THR A 75 -10.51 -3.58 0.35
CA THR A 75 -9.61 -3.49 1.51
C THR A 75 -8.24 -2.89 1.16
N SER A 76 -7.90 -2.73 -0.12
CA SER A 76 -6.72 -1.97 -0.58
C SER A 76 -6.77 -0.47 -0.24
N LEU A 77 -7.98 0.07 0.00
CA LEU A 77 -8.22 1.47 0.37
C LEU A 77 -8.03 1.73 1.86
N ALA A 78 -8.10 0.69 2.68
CA ALA A 78 -7.85 0.76 4.10
C ALA A 78 -6.36 0.67 4.38
N VAL A 79 -5.79 1.73 4.95
CA VAL A 79 -4.36 1.81 5.25
C VAL A 79 -4.10 2.02 6.74
N ARG A 80 -2.92 1.64 7.19
CA ARG A 80 -2.41 2.01 8.50
C ARG A 80 -2.07 3.50 8.52
N HIS A 81 -1.83 4.05 9.71
CA HIS A 81 -1.45 5.45 9.90
C HIS A 81 -0.18 5.87 9.13
N ASP A 82 0.63 4.91 8.69
CA ASP A 82 1.83 5.15 7.89
C ASP A 82 1.59 5.10 6.38
N GLY A 83 0.33 5.02 5.95
CA GLY A 83 -0.10 5.00 4.56
C GLY A 83 0.10 3.65 3.86
N ARG A 84 0.49 2.60 4.59
CA ARG A 84 0.68 1.26 4.05
C ARG A 84 -0.51 0.35 4.29
N VAL A 85 -0.67 -0.67 3.46
CA VAL A 85 -1.65 -1.73 3.73
C VAL A 85 -1.19 -2.62 4.89
N GLY A 86 -2.15 -3.18 5.63
CA GLY A 86 -1.87 -4.07 6.77
C GLY A 86 -1.90 -5.56 6.41
N GLU A 87 -1.63 -6.40 7.41
CA GLU A 87 -1.58 -7.87 7.27
C GLU A 87 -2.87 -8.49 6.73
N ALA A 88 -4.04 -7.93 7.07
CA ALA A 88 -5.33 -8.39 6.56
C ALA A 88 -5.42 -8.27 5.03
N TYR A 89 -4.89 -7.19 4.46
CA TYR A 89 -4.81 -7.05 3.01
C TYR A 89 -3.80 -8.04 2.40
N ALA A 90 -2.65 -8.26 3.05
CA ALA A 90 -1.67 -9.24 2.57
C ALA A 90 -2.27 -10.65 2.47
N LYS A 91 -3.04 -11.08 3.48
CA LYS A 91 -3.77 -12.37 3.47
C LYS A 91 -4.77 -12.43 2.32
N ALA A 92 -5.56 -11.38 2.12
CA ALA A 92 -6.50 -11.31 1.02
C ALA A 92 -5.81 -11.34 -0.36
N ALA A 93 -4.65 -10.69 -0.52
CA ALA A 93 -3.89 -10.70 -1.77
C ALA A 93 -3.38 -12.09 -2.12
N VAL A 94 -2.92 -12.86 -1.12
CA VAL A 94 -2.51 -14.27 -1.29
C VAL A 94 -3.69 -15.15 -1.68
N ILE A 95 -4.87 -14.97 -1.06
CA ILE A 95 -6.09 -15.73 -1.35
C ILE A 95 -6.59 -15.48 -2.79
N ASN A 96 -6.36 -14.29 -3.34
CA ASN A 96 -6.69 -13.96 -4.74
C ASN A 96 -5.67 -14.54 -5.76
N GLY A 97 -4.90 -15.57 -5.40
CA GLY A 97 -4.01 -16.29 -6.31
C GLY A 97 -2.69 -15.58 -6.60
N THR A 98 -2.29 -14.62 -5.77
CA THR A 98 -1.03 -13.90 -5.96
C THR A 98 0.05 -14.47 -5.04
N SER A 99 0.74 -15.49 -5.51
CA SER A 99 1.75 -16.26 -4.75
C SER A 99 3.04 -15.49 -4.46
N ASP A 100 3.30 -14.42 -5.22
CA ASP A 100 4.51 -13.62 -5.09
C ASP A 100 4.15 -12.14 -5.20
N VAL A 101 4.15 -11.46 -4.05
CA VAL A 101 4.01 -10.01 -4.01
C VAL A 101 5.29 -9.44 -3.41
N SER A 102 6.38 -9.49 -4.17
CA SER A 102 7.66 -8.86 -3.82
C SER A 102 7.50 -7.38 -3.42
N ASP A 103 6.45 -6.71 -3.90
CA ASP A 103 6.04 -5.37 -3.46
C ASP A 103 4.53 -5.28 -3.17
N LEU A 104 4.15 -5.51 -1.91
CA LEU A 104 2.76 -5.49 -1.45
C LEU A 104 2.05 -4.15 -1.71
N GLU A 105 2.79 -3.03 -1.62
CA GLU A 105 2.22 -1.70 -1.81
C GLU A 105 1.97 -1.39 -3.28
N ALA A 106 2.81 -1.90 -4.19
CA ALA A 106 2.56 -1.81 -5.62
C ALA A 106 1.27 -2.56 -6.01
N ARG A 107 1.08 -3.77 -5.47
CA ARG A 107 -0.18 -4.50 -5.69
C ARG A 107 -1.38 -3.79 -5.06
N ALA A 108 -1.22 -3.20 -3.87
CA ALA A 108 -2.26 -2.36 -3.28
C ALA A 108 -2.61 -1.16 -4.17
N ALA A 109 -1.62 -0.54 -4.82
CA ALA A 109 -1.86 0.53 -5.78
C ALA A 109 -2.69 0.07 -6.99
N GLU A 110 -2.42 -1.12 -7.53
CA GLU A 110 -3.19 -1.71 -8.63
C GLU A 110 -4.65 -1.96 -8.22
N HIS A 111 -4.88 -2.57 -7.06
CA HIS A 111 -6.21 -2.83 -6.55
C HIS A 111 -6.97 -1.55 -6.21
N ARG A 112 -6.30 -0.52 -5.67
CA ARG A 112 -6.91 0.80 -5.45
C ARG A 112 -7.37 1.42 -6.76
N LEU A 113 -6.54 1.37 -7.81
CA LEU A 113 -6.94 1.87 -9.13
C LEU A 113 -8.16 1.11 -9.67
N ALA A 114 -8.21 -0.21 -9.51
CA ALA A 114 -9.38 -1.00 -9.89
C ALA A 114 -10.64 -0.58 -9.11
N CYS A 115 -10.52 -0.29 -7.81
CA CYS A 115 -11.62 0.25 -7.00
C CYS A 115 -12.08 1.61 -7.52
N TYR A 116 -11.16 2.54 -7.77
CA TYR A 116 -11.53 3.87 -8.29
C TYR A 116 -12.21 3.75 -9.66
N ARG A 117 -11.69 2.93 -10.59
CA ARG A 117 -12.32 2.71 -11.90
C ARG A 117 -13.72 2.12 -11.80
N ALA A 118 -13.99 1.33 -10.75
CA ALA A 118 -15.30 0.73 -10.54
C ALA A 118 -16.32 1.69 -9.90
N PHE A 119 -15.87 2.64 -9.07
CA PHE A 119 -16.76 3.41 -8.19
C PHE A 119 -16.64 4.94 -8.27
N ALA A 120 -15.53 5.49 -8.76
CA ALA A 120 -15.36 6.93 -8.96
C ALA A 120 -15.80 7.35 -10.36
N ALA A 121 -16.37 8.56 -10.46
CA ALA A 121 -16.90 9.09 -11.71
C ALA A 121 -15.83 9.75 -12.60
N ASP A 122 -14.73 10.19 -12.02
CA ASP A 122 -13.76 11.12 -12.61
C ASP A 122 -12.32 10.58 -12.62
N VAL A 123 -12.16 9.26 -12.82
CA VAL A 123 -10.83 8.66 -12.96
C VAL A 123 -10.24 8.99 -14.34
N PRO A 124 -9.05 9.62 -14.41
CA PRO A 124 -8.36 9.86 -15.68
C PRO A 124 -8.11 8.55 -16.44
N GLU A 125 -8.23 8.57 -17.77
CA GLU A 125 -8.02 7.39 -18.61
C GLU A 125 -6.57 6.86 -18.49
N ASP A 126 -5.62 7.79 -18.41
CA ASP A 126 -4.19 7.54 -18.25
C ASP A 126 -3.77 7.31 -16.78
N ALA A 127 -4.73 7.20 -15.85
CA ALA A 127 -4.45 6.92 -14.46
C ALA A 127 -3.64 5.62 -14.31
N ALA A 128 -2.48 5.75 -13.67
CA ALA A 128 -1.60 4.64 -13.32
C ALA A 128 -1.73 4.27 -11.83
N PRO A 129 -1.41 3.02 -11.45
CA PRO A 129 -1.34 2.62 -10.05
C PRO A 129 -0.41 3.54 -9.24
N ALA A 130 -0.96 4.17 -8.19
CA ALA A 130 -0.21 5.09 -7.33
C ALA A 130 -0.08 4.58 -5.89
N LEU A 131 1.13 4.72 -5.34
CA LEU A 131 1.37 4.57 -3.90
C LEU A 131 0.64 5.68 -3.14
N THR A 132 0.36 5.45 -1.86
CA THR A 132 -0.14 6.54 -1.02
C THR A 132 0.90 7.65 -0.92
N ALA A 133 0.46 8.90 -0.72
CA ALA A 133 1.37 10.04 -0.64
C ALA A 133 2.46 9.84 0.41
N GLN A 134 2.15 9.19 1.54
CA GLN A 134 3.10 8.91 2.60
C GLN A 134 4.11 7.83 2.20
N GLU A 135 3.66 6.73 1.59
CA GLU A 135 4.55 5.67 1.11
C GLU A 135 5.49 6.18 0.00
N ALA A 136 4.95 6.96 -0.95
CA ALA A 136 5.73 7.60 -2.01
C ALA A 136 6.82 8.51 -1.44
N ARG A 137 6.49 9.37 -0.47
CA ARG A 137 7.45 10.23 0.23
C ARG A 137 8.53 9.42 0.96
N ARG A 138 8.14 8.32 1.63
CA ARG A 138 9.10 7.45 2.31
C ARG A 138 10.10 6.83 1.33
N ARG A 139 9.62 6.28 0.22
CA ARG A 139 10.48 5.67 -0.80
C ARG A 139 11.40 6.69 -1.46
N ALA A 140 10.90 7.89 -1.77
CA ALA A 140 11.72 8.98 -2.30
C ALA A 140 12.85 9.36 -1.33
N THR A 141 12.54 9.47 -0.03
CA THR A 141 13.52 9.77 1.02
C THR A 141 14.56 8.66 1.15
N ALA A 142 14.15 7.40 1.17
CA ALA A 142 15.06 6.26 1.23
C ALA A 142 15.98 6.18 0.02
N LYS A 143 15.45 6.44 -1.19
CA LYS A 143 16.24 6.50 -2.43
C LYS A 143 17.27 7.63 -2.39
N ALA A 144 16.88 8.82 -1.91
CA ALA A 144 17.80 9.94 -1.77
C ALA A 144 18.91 9.66 -0.74
N ALA A 145 18.58 9.01 0.39
CA ALA A 145 19.56 8.59 1.38
C ALA A 145 20.54 7.55 0.81
N ALA A 146 20.05 6.54 0.09
CA ALA A 146 20.89 5.54 -0.56
C ALA A 146 21.82 6.14 -1.61
N ALA A 147 21.35 7.11 -2.41
CA ALA A 147 22.17 7.82 -3.39
C ALA A 147 23.31 8.61 -2.73
N LYS A 148 23.08 9.18 -1.53
CA LYS A 148 24.12 9.86 -0.75
C LYS A 148 25.13 8.91 -0.12
N ALA A 149 24.69 7.71 0.27
CA ALA A 149 25.52 6.69 0.89
C ALA A 149 26.29 5.82 -0.13
N ALA A 150 25.95 5.90 -1.42
CA ALA A 150 26.65 5.16 -2.45
C ALA A 150 28.14 5.56 -2.45
N PRO A 151 29.08 4.59 -2.38
CA PRO A 151 30.50 4.91 -2.40
C PRO A 151 30.80 5.73 -3.66
N GLN A 152 31.57 6.81 -3.48
CA GLN A 152 32.09 7.54 -4.62
C GLN A 152 32.80 6.54 -5.51
N ARG A 153 32.36 6.40 -6.77
CA ARG A 153 33.06 5.56 -7.74
C ARG A 153 34.50 6.07 -7.77
N HIS A 154 35.43 5.28 -7.23
CA HIS A 154 36.84 5.62 -7.31
C HIS A 154 37.16 5.82 -8.79
N ALA A 155 37.85 6.92 -9.10
CA ALA A 155 38.23 7.14 -10.49
C ALA A 155 39.08 5.94 -10.96
N PRO A 156 38.91 5.51 -12.21
CA PRO A 156 39.60 4.33 -12.72
C PRO A 156 41.11 4.52 -12.56
N VAL A 157 41.82 3.45 -12.19
CA VAL A 157 43.28 3.47 -12.08
C VAL A 157 43.92 2.97 -13.38
N CYS A 158 45.08 3.52 -13.72
CA CYS A 158 45.85 3.04 -14.86
C CYS A 158 46.31 1.60 -14.61
N GLY A 159 46.05 0.69 -15.55
CA GLY A 159 46.44 -0.72 -15.43
C GLY A 159 47.95 -0.98 -15.48
N ARG A 160 48.77 0.04 -15.77
CA ARG A 160 50.23 -0.07 -15.91
C ARG A 160 50.99 0.47 -14.71
N CYS A 161 50.64 1.66 -14.23
CA CYS A 161 51.33 2.34 -13.11
C CYS A 161 50.46 2.50 -11.85
N PHE A 162 49.21 2.03 -11.88
CA PHE A 162 48.25 2.07 -10.76
C PHE A 162 47.92 3.48 -10.23
N VAL A 163 48.31 4.54 -10.95
CA VAL A 163 47.91 5.92 -10.65
C VAL A 163 46.46 6.15 -11.05
N GLN A 164 45.73 6.94 -10.27
CA GLN A 164 44.35 7.33 -10.56
C GLN A 164 44.28 8.15 -11.86
N LEU A 165 43.43 7.74 -12.80
CA LEU A 165 43.29 8.42 -14.09
C LEU A 165 42.56 9.76 -13.93
N PRO A 166 43.02 10.81 -14.64
CA PRO A 166 42.25 12.04 -14.81
C PRO A 166 40.97 11.79 -15.61
N LEU A 167 40.08 12.80 -15.65
CA LEU A 167 38.81 12.72 -16.39
C LEU A 167 38.98 12.43 -17.90
N SER A 168 40.15 12.72 -18.49
CA SER A 168 40.46 12.40 -19.88
C SER A 168 40.50 10.88 -20.16
N GLY A 169 40.70 10.06 -19.13
CA GLY A 169 40.82 8.60 -19.27
C GLY A 169 42.17 8.11 -19.79
N SER A 170 43.09 9.01 -20.15
CA SER A 170 44.49 8.74 -20.51
C SER A 170 45.42 8.92 -19.30
N CYS A 171 46.55 8.21 -19.28
CA CYS A 171 47.48 8.26 -18.16
C CYS A 171 48.66 9.17 -18.49
N ASP A 172 48.70 10.36 -17.88
CA ASP A 172 49.77 11.35 -18.11
C ASP A 172 51.18 10.86 -17.74
N THR A 173 51.30 9.77 -16.97
CA THR A 173 52.59 9.16 -16.59
C THR A 173 53.04 8.03 -17.52
N CYS A 174 52.13 7.44 -18.31
CA CYS A 174 52.40 6.27 -19.16
C CYS A 174 52.21 6.54 -20.66
N ASP A 175 51.72 7.73 -21.02
CA ASP A 175 51.75 8.25 -22.40
C ASP A 175 53.19 8.53 -22.88
#